data_AF-A0A061QHL1-F1
#
_entry.id   AF-A0A061QHL1-F1
#
_cell.length_a   1.000
_cell.length_b   1.000
_cell.length_c   1.000
_cell.angle_alpha   90.00
_cell.angle_beta   90.00
_cell.angle_gamma   90.00
#
_symmetry.space_group_name_H-M   'P 1'
#
loop_
_entity.id
_entity.type
_entity.pdbx_description
1 polymer ?
#
loop_
_entity_poly.entity_id
_entity_poly.type
_entity_poly.pdbx_seq_one_letter_code
_entity_poly.pdbx_strand_id
1 'polypeptide(L)'
;WKGQIFPKMRNYKEGNRQTGVGNTLKRHYQNFLWAYEVCHPEDVARDTCSLCGTGEGALADWIACHLCDKWVHFQCDRRPNLLPFREYCKDG
;
A
#
# COMPACT_ATOMS: atom_id res chain seq x y z
N TRP A 1 4.92 -1.07 -4.12
CA TRP A 1 6.36 -0.94 -3.80
C TRP A 1 7.05 0.08 -4.70
N LYS A 2 7.24 -0.17 -5.99
CA LYS A 2 7.97 0.75 -6.88
C LYS A 2 7.39 2.16 -6.95
N GLY A 3 6.11 2.38 -7.24
CA GLY A 3 5.55 3.75 -7.31
C GLY A 3 4.73 4.20 -6.11
N GLN A 4 4.75 3.44 -5.00
CA GLN A 4 4.02 3.81 -3.78
C GLN A 4 4.92 3.87 -2.55
N ILE A 5 5.95 3.02 -2.48
CA ILE A 5 6.88 2.95 -1.34
C ILE A 5 8.16 3.70 -1.67
N PHE A 6 8.79 3.40 -2.81
CA PHE A 6 10.06 4.02 -3.19
C PHE A 6 10.01 5.55 -3.24
N PRO A 7 8.97 6.23 -3.80
CA PRO A 7 8.90 7.69 -3.82
C PRO A 7 8.84 8.33 -2.43
N LYS A 8 8.43 7.57 -1.39
CA LYS A 8 8.39 8.03 0.00
C LYS A 8 9.72 7.82 0.73
N MET A 9 10.70 7.14 0.10
CA MET A 9 12.01 6.87 0.69
C MET A 9 13.01 7.96 0.34
N ARG A 10 13.95 8.23 1.24
CA ARG A 10 15.06 9.18 1.01
C ARG A 10 15.97 8.82 -0.18
N ASN A 11 15.94 7.55 -0.60
CA ASN A 11 16.71 7.06 -1.74
C ASN A 11 16.10 7.46 -3.10
N TYR A 12 14.86 7.95 -3.12
CA TYR A 12 14.21 8.40 -4.35
C TYR A 12 14.80 9.73 -4.84
N LYS A 13 14.95 9.82 -6.17
CA LYS A 13 15.24 11.05 -6.89
C LYS A 13 14.33 11.12 -8.12
N GLU A 14 13.87 12.31 -8.45
CA GLU A 14 13.15 12.55 -9.70
C GLU A 14 14.03 12.17 -10.90
N GLY A 15 13.47 11.46 -11.88
CA GLY A 15 14.22 10.95 -13.03
C GLY A 15 15.15 9.76 -12.74
N ASN A 16 15.01 9.08 -11.60
CA ASN A 16 15.81 7.87 -11.32
C ASN A 16 15.60 6.78 -12.40
N ARG A 17 16.66 6.01 -12.67
CA ARG A 17 16.65 4.92 -13.67
C ARG A 17 16.55 3.53 -13.05
N GLN A 18 16.10 3.42 -11.80
CA GLN A 18 16.04 2.14 -11.10
C GLN A 18 14.79 1.34 -11.50
N THR A 19 14.89 0.63 -12.62
CA THR A 19 13.78 -0.18 -13.18
C THR A 19 13.43 -1.38 -12.31
N GLY A 20 14.41 -1.95 -11.59
CA GLY A 20 14.26 -3.13 -10.73
C GLY A 20 14.01 -2.83 -9.24
N VAL A 21 13.76 -1.58 -8.86
CA VAL A 21 13.73 -1.16 -7.44
C VAL A 21 12.70 -1.92 -6.60
N GLY A 22 11.56 -2.29 -7.17
CA GLY A 22 10.52 -3.05 -6.46
C GLY A 22 11.03 -4.40 -5.95
N ASN A 23 11.79 -5.14 -6.76
CA ASN A 23 12.34 -6.44 -6.36
C ASN A 23 13.48 -6.27 -5.34
N THR A 24 14.32 -5.26 -5.53
CA THR A 24 15.39 -4.93 -4.58
C THR A 24 14.82 -4.59 -3.20
N LEU A 25 13.77 -3.78 -3.13
CA LEU A 25 13.11 -3.42 -1.87
C LEU A 25 12.47 -4.63 -1.19
N LYS A 26 11.81 -5.52 -1.93
CA LYS A 26 11.25 -6.77 -1.37
C LYS A 26 12.34 -7.63 -0.71
N ARG A 27 13.48 -7.79 -1.39
CA ARG A 27 14.63 -8.53 -0.84
C ARG A 27 15.20 -7.87 0.42
N HIS A 28 15.33 -6.53 0.41
CA HIS A 28 15.80 -5.80 1.59
C HIS A 28 14.82 -5.93 2.76
N TYR A 29 13.52 -5.87 2.48
CA TYR A 29 12.49 -6.08 3.49
C TYR A 29 12.61 -7.47 4.14
N GLN A 30 12.72 -8.52 3.31
CA GLN A 30 12.90 -9.89 3.81
C GLN A 30 14.15 -10.03 4.68
N ASN A 31 15.26 -9.39 4.29
CA ASN A 31 16.53 -9.53 4.99
C ASN A 31 16.60 -8.72 6.29
N PHE A 32 15.93 -7.57 6.36
CA PHE A 32 16.13 -6.59 7.45
C PHE A 32 14.91 -6.32 8.31
N LEU A 33 13.69 -6.46 7.75
CA LEU A 33 12.47 -6.01 8.41
C LEU A 33 11.51 -7.16 8.75
N TRP A 34 11.56 -8.28 8.02
CA TRP A 34 10.65 -9.41 8.25
C TRP A 34 10.72 -9.96 9.68
N ALA A 35 11.91 -10.25 10.18
CA ALA A 35 12.07 -10.77 11.54
C ALA A 35 11.63 -9.75 12.60
N TYR A 36 11.85 -8.45 12.34
CA TYR A 36 11.39 -7.39 13.21
C TYR A 36 9.86 -7.34 13.23
N GLU A 37 9.20 -7.31 12.06
CA GLU A 37 7.73 -7.26 11.96
C GLU A 37 7.05 -8.44 12.67
N VAL A 38 7.60 -9.65 12.51
CA VAL A 38 7.08 -10.87 13.17
C VAL A 38 7.15 -10.75 14.70
N CYS A 39 8.19 -10.11 15.21
CA CYS A 39 8.37 -9.89 16.65
C CYS A 39 7.58 -8.70 17.20
N HIS A 40 7.15 -7.76 16.34
CA HIS A 40 6.45 -6.52 16.70
C HIS A 40 5.12 -6.44 15.95
N PRO A 41 4.17 -7.36 16.22
CA PRO A 41 2.87 -7.39 15.54
C PRO A 41 2.03 -6.12 15.74
N GLU A 42 2.33 -5.32 16.76
CA GLU A 42 1.74 -4.01 17.03
C GLU A 42 2.09 -2.94 15.99
N ASP A 43 3.24 -3.07 15.32
CA ASP A 43 3.68 -2.14 14.27
C ASP A 43 3.01 -2.44 12.92
N VAL A 44 2.29 -3.57 12.80
CA VAL A 44 1.56 -3.97 11.60
C VAL A 44 0.17 -3.35 11.60
N ALA A 45 -0.10 -2.47 10.63
CA ALA A 45 -1.43 -1.91 10.43
C ALA A 45 -2.44 -3.02 10.10
N ARG A 46 -3.36 -3.30 11.02
CA ARG A 46 -4.51 -4.19 10.83
C ARG A 46 -5.77 -3.35 10.66
N ASP A 47 -5.80 -2.61 9.55
CA ASP A 47 -6.91 -1.71 9.27
C ASP A 47 -8.22 -2.48 9.00
N THR A 48 -9.32 -1.85 9.38
CA THR A 48 -10.67 -2.30 9.04
C THR A 48 -11.27 -1.34 8.05
N CYS A 49 -12.12 -1.84 7.16
CA CYS A 49 -12.76 -0.99 6.16
C CYS A 49 -13.70 -0.03 6.89
N SER A 50 -13.47 1.28 6.72
CA SER A 50 -14.26 2.32 7.41
C SER A 50 -15.74 2.36 7.00
N LEU A 51 -16.14 1.65 5.94
CA LEU A 51 -17.53 1.59 5.46
C LEU A 51 -18.29 0.36 5.97
N CYS A 52 -17.66 -0.82 6.04
CA CYS A 52 -18.32 -2.05 6.49
C CYS A 52 -17.84 -2.55 7.86
N GLY A 53 -16.79 -1.96 8.43
CA GLY A 53 -16.23 -2.32 9.73
C GLY A 53 -15.46 -3.64 9.76
N THR A 54 -15.32 -4.33 8.63
CA THR A 54 -14.64 -5.63 8.54
C THR A 54 -13.21 -5.47 8.05
N GLY A 55 -12.30 -6.32 8.57
CA GLY A 55 -10.94 -6.48 8.03
C GLY A 55 -10.88 -7.48 6.86
N GLU A 56 -9.66 -7.73 6.34
CA GLU A 56 -9.44 -8.52 5.12
C GLU A 56 -9.55 -10.04 5.26
N GLY A 57 -10.09 -10.65 4.19
CA GLY A 57 -9.55 -11.88 3.59
C GLY A 57 -8.70 -11.51 2.36
N ALA A 58 -7.74 -12.35 1.97
CA ALA A 58 -6.59 -12.07 1.10
C ALA A 58 -6.84 -11.61 -0.37
N LEU A 59 -8.05 -11.17 -0.74
CA LEU A 59 -8.47 -10.86 -2.11
C LEU A 59 -9.22 -9.53 -2.25
N ALA A 60 -9.33 -8.71 -1.20
CA ALA A 60 -10.02 -7.44 -1.32
C ALA A 60 -9.07 -6.35 -1.88
N ASP A 61 -9.58 -5.52 -2.78
CA ASP A 61 -8.84 -4.35 -3.25
C ASP A 61 -9.05 -3.21 -2.26
N TRP A 62 -7.98 -2.55 -1.81
CA TRP A 62 -8.06 -1.46 -0.85
C TRP A 62 -7.60 -0.14 -1.41
N ILE A 63 -8.30 0.91 -0.99
CA ILE A 63 -7.90 2.29 -1.24
C ILE A 63 -7.84 3.05 0.09
N ALA A 64 -6.83 3.91 0.22
CA ALA A 64 -6.71 4.84 1.33
C ALA A 64 -7.21 6.22 0.91
N CYS A 65 -7.95 6.88 1.80
CA CYS A 65 -8.37 8.27 1.58
C CYS A 65 -7.20 9.22 1.81
N HIS A 66 -6.81 10.01 0.80
CA HIS A 66 -5.71 10.98 0.91
C HIS A 66 -5.95 12.14 1.90
N LEU A 67 -7.18 12.34 2.39
CA LEU A 67 -7.52 13.40 3.34
C LEU A 67 -7.46 12.97 4.80
N CYS A 68 -7.74 11.71 5.08
CA CYS A 68 -7.86 11.20 6.46
C CYS A 68 -7.15 9.88 6.70
N ASP A 69 -6.45 9.34 5.70
CA ASP A 69 -5.71 8.08 5.69
C ASP A 69 -6.51 6.83 6.09
N LYS A 70 -7.83 6.95 6.18
CA LYS A 70 -8.72 5.82 6.43
C LYS A 70 -8.77 4.90 5.21
N TRP A 71 -8.76 3.61 5.51
CA TRP A 71 -8.81 2.55 4.53
C TRP A 71 -10.24 2.05 4.29
N VAL A 72 -10.56 1.79 3.03
CA VAL A 72 -11.82 1.17 2.63
C VAL A 72 -11.57 0.11 1.54
N HIS A 73 -12.39 -0.94 1.54
CA HIS A 73 -12.47 -1.81 0.37
C HIS A 73 -12.97 -0.99 -0.82
N PHE A 74 -12.35 -1.16 -1.98
CA PHE A 74 -12.77 -0.51 -3.22
C PHE A 74 -14.24 -0.84 -3.55
N GLN A 75 -14.65 -2.09 -3.32
CA GLN A 75 -16.01 -2.58 -3.55
C GLN A 75 -17.05 -2.03 -2.55
N CYS A 76 -16.61 -1.51 -1.40
CA CYS A 76 -17.51 -0.86 -0.45
C CYS A 76 -17.84 0.59 -0.86
N ASP A 77 -17.01 1.23 -1.68
CA ASP A 77 -17.28 2.57 -2.19
C ASP A 77 -18.26 2.51 -3.37
N ARG A 78 -19.50 2.95 -3.13
CA ARG A 78 -20.58 2.94 -4.13
C ARG A 78 -20.84 4.30 -4.75
N ARG A 79 -19.92 5.26 -4.59
CA ARG A 79 -20.08 6.57 -5.24
C ARG A 79 -20.09 6.39 -6.77
N PRO A 80 -20.92 7.15 -7.49
CA PRO A 80 -20.90 7.11 -8.95
C PRO A 80 -19.59 7.72 -9.48
N ASN A 81 -19.20 7.33 -10.69
CA ASN A 81 -18.02 7.86 -11.40
C ASN A 81 -16.66 7.61 -10.74
N LEU A 82 -16.54 6.53 -9.94
CA LEU A 82 -15.23 6.04 -9.53
C LEU A 82 -14.44 5.55 -10.76
N LEU A 83 -13.15 5.84 -10.78
CA LEU A 83 -12.26 5.29 -11.81
C LEU A 83 -12.08 3.78 -11.59
N PRO A 84 -11.60 3.02 -12.58
CA PRO A 84 -11.18 1.64 -12.36
C PRO A 84 -10.08 1.55 -11.29
N PHE A 85 -10.10 0.51 -10.44
CA PHE A 85 -9.12 0.33 -9.34
C PHE A 85 -7.65 0.54 -9.78
N ARG A 86 -7.29 0.01 -10.96
CA ARG A 86 -5.94 0.16 -11.54
C ARG A 86 -5.47 1.60 -11.67
N GLU A 87 -6.37 2.58 -11.82
CA GLU A 87 -6.04 4.00 -11.93
C GLU A 87 -5.57 4.58 -10.60
N TYR A 88 -6.01 4.00 -9.47
CA TYR A 88 -5.53 4.34 -8.12
C TYR A 88 -4.21 3.66 -7.77
N CYS A 89 -3.87 2.58 -8.47
CA CYS A 89 -2.63 1.80 -8.25
C CYS A 89 -1.43 2.33 -9.05
N LYS A 90 -1.62 3.32 -9.93
CA LYS A 90 -0.54 3.77 -10.83
C LYS A 90 0.62 4.36 -10.03
N ASP A 91 1.82 4.04 -10.52
CA ASP A 91 3.06 4.66 -10.07
C ASP A 91 2.94 6.17 -10.33
N GLY A 92 3.02 7.00 -9.28
CA GLY A 92 3.21 8.44 -9.43
C GLY A 92 4.56 8.77 -10.05
#